data_AF-A0A966W4J8-F1
#
_entry.id   AF-A0A966W4J8-F1
#
_cell.length_a   1.000
_cell.length_b   1.000
_cell.length_c   1.000
_cell.angle_alpha   90.00
_cell.angle_beta   90.00
_cell.angle_gamma   90.00
#
_symmetry.space_group_name_H-M   'P 1'
#
loop_
_entity.id
_entity.type
_entity.pdbx_description
1 polymer ?
#
loop_
_entity_poly.entity_id
_entity_poly.type
_entity_poly.pdbx_seq_one_letter_code
_entity_poly.pdbx_strand_id
1 'polypeptide(L)'
;VAIASEMKATKNNTGEYLQITFEIVEGEHKGRKIFERLNIRNANKTAEDIAQRTLSALCRAVGVMQLSDSEQLHDIPVTLEIAVEEGKGEYGPQNRIKGYSPAGQSQPHTPRTSAPAYAAASNGGQQAPQVASTPVWKRK
;
A
#
# COMPACT_ATOMS: atom_id res chain seq x y z
N VAL A 1 -4.43 -3.80 -15.22
CA VAL A 1 -3.50 -4.93 -15.45
C VAL A 1 -2.09 -4.40 -15.69
N ALA A 2 -1.04 -5.13 -15.34
CA ALA A 2 0.31 -4.77 -15.77
C ALA A 2 0.50 -5.20 -17.24
N ILE A 3 0.99 -4.29 -18.09
CA ILE A 3 1.19 -4.53 -19.53
C ILE A 3 2.66 -4.60 -19.91
N ALA A 4 3.55 -4.04 -19.08
CA ALA A 4 4.99 -4.06 -19.32
C ALA A 4 5.75 -3.91 -18.00
N SER A 5 6.89 -4.58 -17.90
CA SER A 5 7.86 -4.43 -16.83
C SER A 5 9.26 -4.39 -17.44
N GLU A 6 10.07 -3.44 -16.99
CA GLU A 6 11.45 -3.26 -17.45
C GLU A 6 12.35 -2.94 -16.26
N MET A 7 13.46 -3.68 -16.10
CA MET A 7 14.54 -3.25 -15.21
C MET A 7 15.46 -2.28 -15.95
N LYS A 8 15.67 -1.11 -15.35
CA LYS A 8 16.52 -0.06 -15.89
C LYS A 8 17.53 0.41 -14.85
N ALA A 9 18.75 0.68 -15.30
CA ALA A 9 19.74 1.35 -14.45
C ALA A 9 19.30 2.79 -14.18
N THR A 10 19.50 3.24 -12.94
CA THR A 10 19.30 4.65 -12.55
C THR A 10 20.22 5.56 -13.37
N LYS A 11 19.83 6.82 -13.56
CA LYS A 11 20.57 7.80 -14.37
C LYS A 11 22.03 7.99 -13.92
N ASN A 12 22.31 7.72 -12.65
CA ASN A 12 23.65 7.77 -12.05
C ASN A 12 24.44 6.46 -12.15
N ASN A 13 23.88 5.39 -12.72
CA ASN A 13 24.46 4.02 -12.71
C ASN A 13 24.78 3.44 -11.31
N THR A 14 24.36 4.12 -10.24
CA THR A 14 24.60 3.69 -8.84
C THR A 14 23.54 2.73 -8.32
N GLY A 15 22.63 2.28 -9.17
CA GLY A 15 21.47 1.50 -8.77
C GLY A 15 20.57 1.12 -9.95
N GLU A 16 19.56 0.31 -9.67
CA GLU A 16 18.63 -0.29 -10.63
C GLU A 16 17.20 -0.05 -10.14
N TYR A 17 16.30 0.30 -11.05
CA TYR A 17 14.88 0.46 -10.78
C TYR A 17 14.05 -0.43 -11.71
N LEU A 18 12.98 -0.99 -11.16
CA LEU A 18 11.97 -1.70 -11.92
C LEU A 18 10.89 -0.69 -12.31
N GLN A 19 10.70 -0.50 -13.60
CA GLN A 19 9.58 0.28 -14.14
C GLN A 19 8.46 -0.66 -14.54
N ILE A 20 7.28 -0.48 -13.95
CA ILE A 20 6.08 -1.24 -14.28
C ILE A 20 5.07 -0.29 -14.91
N THR A 21 4.50 -0.70 -16.04
CA THR A 21 3.43 0.02 -16.71
C THR A 21 2.12 -0.71 -16.48
N PHE A 22 1.20 -0.04 -15.81
CA PHE A 22 -0.16 -0.51 -15.60
C PHE A 22 -1.10 0.17 -16.59
N GLU A 23 -2.02 -0.59 -17.15
CA GLU A 23 -3.13 -0.06 -17.92
C GLU A 23 -4.44 -0.27 -17.16
N ILE A 24 -5.24 0.79 -17.08
CA ILE A 24 -6.58 0.75 -16.50
C ILE A 24 -7.52 0.15 -17.54
N VAL A 25 -7.99 -1.07 -17.28
CA VAL A 25 -8.90 -1.80 -18.18
C VAL A 25 -10.38 -1.55 -17.88
N GLU A 26 -10.69 -1.12 -16.66
CA GLU A 26 -12.05 -0.91 -16.16
C GLU A 26 -12.15 0.37 -15.32
N GLY A 27 -13.33 1.01 -15.31
CA GLY A 27 -13.61 2.25 -14.58
C GLY A 27 -13.63 3.52 -15.44
N GLU A 28 -13.85 4.67 -14.80
CA GLU A 28 -13.99 5.99 -15.45
C GLU A 28 -12.69 6.47 -16.13
N HIS A 29 -11.57 5.83 -15.83
CA HIS A 29 -10.25 6.17 -16.35
C HIS A 29 -9.66 5.08 -17.25
N LYS A 30 -10.52 4.24 -17.85
CA LYS A 30 -10.12 3.19 -18.78
C LYS A 30 -9.24 3.72 -19.91
N GLY A 31 -8.18 2.98 -20.24
CA GLY A 31 -7.19 3.32 -21.27
C GLY A 31 -6.07 4.26 -20.81
N ARG A 32 -6.08 4.73 -19.55
CA ARG A 32 -4.94 5.46 -19.00
C ARG A 32 -3.82 4.50 -18.62
N LYS A 33 -2.59 4.92 -18.93
CA LYS A 33 -1.36 4.23 -18.55
C LYS A 33 -0.77 4.89 -17.31
N ILE A 34 -0.50 4.07 -16.31
CA ILE A 34 0.11 4.48 -15.05
C ILE A 34 1.50 3.87 -15.01
N PHE A 35 2.50 4.72 -14.81
CA PHE A 35 3.89 4.31 -14.75
C PHE A 35 4.34 4.32 -13.30
N GLU A 36 4.81 3.18 -12.84
CA GLU A 36 5.38 3.01 -11.51
C GLU A 36 6.87 2.72 -11.61
N ARG A 37 7.67 3.39 -10.78
CA ARG A 37 9.12 3.19 -10.70
C ARG A 37 9.50 2.78 -9.29
N LEU A 38 9.93 1.54 -9.16
CA LEU A 38 10.38 0.93 -7.91
C LEU A 38 11.90 0.90 -7.90
N ASN A 39 12.53 1.71 -7.06
CA ASN A 39 13.99 1.75 -6.93
C ASN A 39 14.48 0.57 -6.09
N ILE A 40 14.61 -0.61 -6.71
CA ILE A 40 15.00 -1.86 -6.03
C ILE A 40 16.42 -1.78 -5.50
N ARG A 41 17.32 -1.09 -6.22
CA ARG A 41 18.68 -0.82 -5.78
C ARG A 41 18.99 0.65 -5.91
N ASN A 42 19.37 1.27 -4.82
CA ASN A 42 19.74 2.69 -4.79
C ASN A 42 20.70 2.96 -3.63
N ALA A 43 21.52 4.01 -3.74
CA ALA A 43 22.40 4.41 -2.65
C ALA A 43 21.62 4.80 -1.37
N ASN A 44 20.38 5.27 -1.52
CA ASN A 44 19.50 5.60 -0.41
C ASN A 44 18.69 4.37 0.05
N LYS A 45 19.07 3.82 1.21
CA LYS A 45 18.40 2.69 1.87
C LYS A 45 16.90 2.89 2.10
N THR A 46 16.45 4.11 2.35
CA THR A 46 15.02 4.41 2.53
C THR A 46 14.22 4.17 1.25
N ALA A 47 14.79 4.54 0.10
CA ALA A 47 14.15 4.31 -1.19
C ALA A 47 14.08 2.81 -1.52
N GLU A 48 15.14 2.06 -1.22
CA GLU A 48 15.19 0.60 -1.38
C GLU A 48 14.13 -0.09 -0.51
N ASP A 49 14.02 0.27 0.77
CA ASP A 49 13.03 -0.32 1.69
C ASP A 49 11.59 -0.01 1.25
N ILE A 50 11.31 1.22 0.82
CA ILE A 50 10.00 1.58 0.25
C ILE A 50 9.71 0.74 -1.00
N ALA A 51 10.66 0.65 -1.93
CA ALA A 51 10.49 -0.12 -3.16
C ALA A 51 10.25 -1.62 -2.88
N GLN A 52 10.99 -2.20 -1.94
CA GLN A 52 10.83 -3.61 -1.55
C GLN A 52 9.47 -3.87 -0.89
N ARG A 53 9.01 -2.96 -0.02
CA ARG A 53 7.68 -3.03 0.61
C ARG A 53 6.58 -2.94 -0.44
N THR A 54 6.70 -2.00 -1.37
CA THR A 54 5.74 -1.79 -2.46
C THR A 54 5.70 -2.99 -3.39
N LEU A 55 6.85 -3.53 -3.81
CA LEU A 55 6.93 -4.75 -4.60
C LEU A 55 6.26 -5.92 -3.88
N SER A 56 6.52 -6.06 -2.57
CA SER A 56 5.91 -7.12 -1.77
C SER A 56 4.39 -6.95 -1.62
N ALA A 57 3.87 -5.73 -1.63
CA ALA A 57 2.43 -5.46 -1.62
C ALA A 57 1.79 -5.80 -2.97
N LEU A 58 2.46 -5.43 -4.08
CA LEU A 58 2.04 -5.79 -5.43
C LEU A 58 2.00 -7.31 -5.61
N CYS A 59 3.06 -8.04 -5.23
CA CYS A 59 3.11 -9.50 -5.31
C CYS A 59 1.95 -10.16 -4.56
N ARG A 60 1.61 -9.66 -3.37
CA ARG A 60 0.44 -10.14 -2.60
C ARG A 60 -0.89 -9.83 -3.27
N ALA A 61 -1.03 -8.65 -3.87
CA ALA A 61 -2.25 -8.25 -4.59
C ALA A 61 -2.44 -9.07 -5.88
N VAL A 62 -1.36 -9.43 -6.55
CA VAL A 62 -1.37 -10.28 -7.75
C VAL A 62 -1.54 -11.77 -7.40
N GLY A 63 -1.20 -12.18 -6.17
CA GLY A 63 -1.26 -13.57 -5.72
C GLY A 63 0.01 -14.37 -6.01
N VAL A 64 1.11 -13.72 -6.37
CA VAL A 64 2.41 -14.35 -6.65
C VAL A 64 3.26 -14.30 -5.37
N MET A 65 3.48 -15.44 -4.71
CA MET A 65 4.25 -15.50 -3.46
C MET A 65 5.76 -15.43 -3.67
N GLN A 66 6.25 -15.88 -4.83
CA GLN A 66 7.65 -15.76 -5.24
C GLN A 66 7.66 -15.21 -6.66
N LEU A 67 8.13 -13.97 -6.79
CA LEU A 67 8.35 -13.34 -8.08
C LEU A 67 9.73 -13.77 -8.58
N SER A 68 9.77 -14.68 -9.55
CA SER A 68 11.01 -15.03 -10.25
C SER A 68 11.20 -14.16 -11.49
N ASP A 69 10.10 -13.85 -12.17
CA ASP A 69 10.10 -13.06 -13.39
C ASP A 69 9.06 -11.94 -13.32
N SER A 70 9.41 -10.73 -13.77
CA SER A 70 8.51 -9.58 -13.70
C SER A 70 7.31 -9.72 -14.65
N GLU A 71 7.45 -10.57 -15.68
CA GLU A 71 6.36 -10.95 -16.59
C GLU A 71 5.23 -11.72 -15.88
N GLN A 72 5.51 -12.38 -14.75
CA GLN A 72 4.47 -13.08 -13.97
C GLN A 72 3.43 -12.14 -13.36
N LEU A 73 3.71 -10.83 -13.33
CA LEU A 73 2.76 -9.81 -12.88
C LEU A 73 1.83 -9.33 -14.01
N HIS A 74 2.15 -9.67 -15.27
CA HIS A 74 1.41 -9.21 -16.44
C HIS A 74 0.06 -9.92 -16.57
N ASP A 75 -0.89 -9.24 -17.20
CA ASP A 75 -2.24 -9.73 -17.49
C ASP A 75 -3.13 -10.07 -16.27
N ILE A 76 -2.60 -9.91 -15.05
CA ILE A 76 -3.37 -10.18 -13.83
C ILE A 76 -4.14 -8.90 -13.42
N PRO A 77 -5.47 -8.99 -13.21
CA PRO A 77 -6.25 -7.86 -12.75
C PRO A 77 -5.91 -7.53 -11.29
N VAL A 78 -5.59 -6.26 -11.05
CA VAL A 78 -5.32 -5.70 -9.71
C VAL A 78 -6.02 -4.37 -9.55
N THR A 79 -6.49 -4.10 -8.34
CA THR A 79 -7.05 -2.80 -7.96
C THR A 79 -5.91 -1.92 -7.44
N LEU A 80 -5.75 -0.74 -8.02
CA LEU A 80 -4.72 0.23 -7.66
C LEU A 80 -5.38 1.46 -7.03
N GLU A 81 -4.95 1.83 -5.83
CA GLU A 81 -5.34 3.11 -5.23
C GLU A 81 -4.37 4.19 -5.74
N ILE A 82 -4.84 5.07 -6.62
CA ILE A 82 -4.02 6.12 -7.23
C ILE A 82 -4.37 7.46 -6.59
N ALA A 83 -3.37 8.13 -6.01
CA ALA A 83 -3.44 9.53 -5.67
C ALA A 83 -2.78 10.36 -6.76
N VAL A 84 -3.41 11.47 -7.14
CA VAL A 84 -2.77 12.49 -7.98
C VAL A 84 -2.10 13.45 -7.03
N GLU A 85 -0.77 13.47 -7.04
CA GLU A 85 -0.01 14.47 -6.30
C GLU A 85 0.38 15.60 -7.25
N GLU A 86 0.14 16.83 -6.82
CA GLU A 86 0.59 18.03 -7.53
C GLU A 86 2.12 18.03 -7.50
N GLY A 87 2.74 17.85 -8.66
CA GLY A 87 4.19 17.76 -8.75
C GLY A 87 4.86 19.05 -8.27
N LYS A 88 6.02 18.92 -7.63
CA LYS A 88 6.80 20.08 -7.18
C LYS A 88 7.75 20.55 -8.28
N GLY A 89 7.62 21.83 -8.66
CA GLY A 89 8.54 22.51 -9.57
C GLY A 89 8.19 22.30 -11.04
N GLU A 90 9.18 21.88 -11.85
CA GLU A 90 9.05 21.69 -13.30
C GLU A 90 8.30 20.41 -13.70
N TYR A 91 8.03 19.54 -12.72
CA TYR A 91 7.31 18.30 -12.92
C TYR A 91 5.81 18.52 -12.62
N GLY A 92 4.96 18.34 -13.63
CA GLY A 92 3.51 18.43 -13.49
C GLY A 92 2.90 17.35 -12.57
N PRO A 93 1.56 17.31 -12.44
CA PRO A 93 0.87 16.34 -11.57
C PRO A 93 1.29 14.90 -11.92
N GLN A 94 1.65 14.12 -10.90
CA GLN A 94 2.08 12.73 -11.04
C GLN A 94 1.11 11.78 -10.36
N ASN A 95 0.80 10.68 -11.04
CA ASN A 95 0.04 9.58 -10.47
C ASN A 95 0.95 8.79 -9.53
N ARG A 96 0.58 8.72 -8.26
CA ARG A 96 1.28 7.93 -7.25
C ARG A 96 0.37 6.84 -6.70
N ILE A 97 0.84 5.61 -6.74
CA ILE A 97 0.08 4.48 -6.23
C ILE A 97 0.27 4.42 -4.71
N LYS A 98 -0.85 4.49 -3.99
CA LYS A 98 -0.92 4.41 -2.52
C LYS A 98 -1.13 2.99 -2.02
N GLY A 99 -1.75 2.13 -2.83
CA GLY A 99 -2.09 0.78 -2.43
C GLY A 99 -2.38 -0.15 -3.60
N TYR A 100 -2.25 -1.45 -3.32
CA TYR A 100 -2.56 -2.54 -4.23
C TYR A 100 -3.54 -3.47 -3.52
N SER A 101 -4.56 -3.93 -4.23
CA SER A 101 -5.52 -4.91 -3.71
C SER A 101 -5.89 -5.91 -4.82
N PRO A 102 -6.13 -7.19 -4.47
CA PRO A 102 -6.51 -8.19 -5.46
C PRO A 102 -7.83 -7.82 -6.12
N ALA A 103 -7.90 -7.95 -7.46
CA ALA A 103 -9.16 -7.74 -8.18
C ALA A 103 -10.17 -8.82 -7.74
N GLY A 104 -11.24 -8.39 -7.08
CA GLY A 104 -12.25 -9.28 -6.49
C GLY A 104 -12.42 -9.14 -4.98
N GLN A 105 -11.50 -8.46 -4.27
CA GLN A 105 -11.74 -8.04 -2.88
C GLN A 105 -11.71 -6.53 -2.79
N SER A 106 -12.87 -5.91 -3.02
CA SER A 106 -13.17 -4.57 -2.53
C SER A 106 -13.21 -4.62 -1.00
N GLN A 107 -12.05 -4.68 -0.34
CA GLN A 107 -11.99 -4.62 1.11
C GLN A 107 -11.86 -3.15 1.51
N PRO A 108 -12.82 -2.60 2.27
CA PRO A 108 -12.70 -1.25 2.80
C PRO A 108 -11.48 -1.18 3.71
N HIS A 109 -10.56 -0.29 3.38
CA HIS A 109 -9.44 0.11 4.20
C HIS A 109 -9.95 0.56 5.58
N THR A 110 -9.85 -0.30 6.60
CA THR A 110 -9.99 0.14 7.99
C THR A 110 -8.65 0.70 8.46
N PRO A 111 -8.58 1.96 8.94
CA PRO A 111 -7.35 2.51 9.48
C PRO A 111 -6.95 1.72 10.72
N ARG A 112 -5.77 1.10 10.66
CA ARG A 112 -5.18 0.35 11.76
C ARG A 112 -4.67 1.34 12.81
N THR A 113 -5.50 1.67 13.79
CA THR A 113 -5.05 2.34 15.02
C THR A 113 -4.14 1.39 15.79
N SER A 114 -2.84 1.67 15.76
CA SER A 114 -1.85 1.09 16.66
C SER A 114 -1.94 1.76 18.02
N ALA A 115 -2.24 0.99 19.07
CA ALA A 115 -1.94 1.36 20.46
C ALA A 115 -1.20 0.18 21.13
N PRO A 116 -0.07 0.43 21.82
CA PRO A 116 0.79 -0.63 22.34
C PRO A 116 0.17 -1.28 23.59
N ALA A 117 0.39 -2.58 23.70
CA ALA A 117 0.08 -3.38 24.87
C ALA A 117 1.04 -3.04 26.03
N TYR A 118 0.48 -2.77 27.20
CA TYR A 118 1.13 -3.02 28.48
C TYR A 118 0.33 -4.11 29.19
N ALA A 119 1.01 -5.22 29.44
CA ALA A 119 0.51 -6.37 30.16
C ALA A 119 0.41 -6.06 31.66
N ALA A 120 -0.65 -6.53 32.31
CA ALA A 120 -0.58 -7.00 33.69
C ALA A 120 -1.72 -7.99 33.96
N ALA A 121 -1.34 -9.13 34.51
CA ALA A 121 -2.17 -10.26 34.89
C ALA A 121 -3.27 -9.91 35.90
N SER A 122 -4.38 -10.66 35.86
CA SER A 122 -4.77 -11.64 36.90
C SER A 122 -6.29 -11.78 37.07
N ASN A 123 -6.70 -13.06 37.13
CA ASN A 123 -7.85 -13.64 37.85
C ASN A 123 -9.28 -13.14 37.59
N GLY A 124 -10.12 -14.10 37.15
CA GLY A 124 -11.30 -14.48 37.91
C GLY A 124 -12.62 -13.79 37.55
N GLY A 125 -13.46 -14.51 36.82
CA GLY A 125 -14.84 -14.77 37.24
C GLY A 125 -15.84 -13.62 37.38
N GLN A 126 -16.83 -13.66 36.50
CA GLN A 126 -18.27 -13.58 36.84
C GLN A 126 -18.91 -12.19 37.09
N GLN A 127 -19.78 -11.87 36.12
CA GLN A 127 -21.17 -11.40 36.27
C GLN A 127 -21.47 -9.95 36.68
N ALA A 128 -22.18 -9.28 35.75
CA ALA A 128 -23.03 -8.10 35.95
C ALA A 128 -24.18 -8.41 36.95
N PRO A 129 -24.89 -7.43 37.57
CA PRO A 129 -25.68 -6.43 36.84
C PRO A 129 -25.78 -5.01 37.46
N GLN A 130 -26.13 -4.07 36.59
CA GLN A 130 -26.76 -2.75 36.82
C GLN A 130 -27.47 -2.50 38.16
N VAL A 131 -27.16 -1.34 38.76
CA VAL A 131 -28.12 -0.52 39.53
C VAL A 131 -28.01 0.94 39.13
N ALA A 132 -29.18 1.53 38.94
CA ALA A 132 -29.41 2.91 38.58
C ALA A 132 -29.12 3.90 39.72
N SER A 133 -29.01 5.16 39.30
CA SER A 133 -29.46 6.37 40.01
C SER A 133 -28.42 7.35 40.53
N THR A 134 -28.52 8.53 39.90
CA THR A 134 -28.36 9.90 40.40
C THR A 134 -26.98 10.53 40.55
N PRO A 135 -26.81 11.78 40.03
CA PRO A 135 -25.57 12.53 40.05
C PRO A 135 -25.34 13.19 41.42
N VAL A 136 -24.12 13.09 41.94
CA VAL A 136 -23.72 13.61 43.25
C VAL A 136 -22.75 14.79 43.08
N TRP A 137 -23.31 15.99 43.11
CA TRP A 137 -22.77 17.29 43.51
C TRP A 137 -21.30 17.40 44.00
N LYS A 138 -20.72 18.57 43.63
CA LYS A 138 -19.54 19.25 44.22
C LYS A 138 -18.16 18.75 43.82
N ARG A 139 -17.60 19.43 42.82
CA ARG A 139 -16.23 19.95 42.93
C ARG A 139 -16.19 20.93 44.11
N LYS A 140 -15.26 20.71 45.03
CA LYS A 140 -14.69 21.74 45.90
C LYS A 140 -13.18 21.59 45.81
#